data_AF-A0A645JKF7-F1
#
_entry.id   AF-A0A645JKF7-F1
#
_cell.length_a   1.000
_cell.length_b   1.000
_cell.length_c   1.000
_cell.angle_alpha   90.00
_cell.angle_beta   90.00
_cell.angle_gamma   90.00
#
_symmetry.space_group_name_H-M   'P 1'
#
loop_
_entity.id
_entity.type
_entity.pdbx_description
1 polymer ?
#
loop_
_entity_poly.entity_id
_entity_poly.type
_entity_poly.pdbx_seq_one_letter_code
_entity_poly.pdbx_strand_id
1 'polypeptide(L)'
;MDEGTTVNITLSNGPGPTTKTKRLRFELPDDQQYYNVVITVKDAQNERVVYNVMHRAGEEINVGINYTGTGTAQVQLNGEPSKTYSLP
;
A
#
# COMPACT_ATOMS: atom_id res chain seq x y z
N MET A 1 16.98 20.48 -26.69
CA MET A 1 15.61 20.68 -26.21
C MET A 1 15.22 19.36 -25.55
N ASP A 2 15.08 19.43 -24.23
CA ASP A 2 14.44 18.49 -23.29
C ASP A 2 15.13 17.11 -23.11
N GLU A 3 16.05 16.92 -22.16
CA GLU A 3 15.94 16.85 -20.68
C GLU A 3 15.26 15.58 -20.14
N GLY A 4 15.98 14.88 -19.25
CA GLY A 4 15.36 13.98 -18.28
C GLY A 4 15.90 12.56 -18.18
N THR A 5 17.20 12.31 -18.37
CA THR A 5 17.78 11.00 -18.00
C THR A 5 17.64 10.83 -16.48
N THR A 6 16.66 10.04 -16.04
CA THR A 6 16.47 9.73 -14.62
C THR A 6 17.60 8.84 -14.16
N VAL A 7 18.56 9.43 -13.46
CA VAL A 7 19.69 8.74 -12.86
C VAL A 7 19.17 7.88 -11.70
N ASN A 8 19.20 6.55 -11.85
CA ASN A 8 19.00 5.64 -10.73
C ASN A 8 20.30 5.59 -9.92
N ILE A 9 20.41 6.48 -8.93
CA ILE A 9 21.54 6.49 -7.99
C ILE A 9 21.26 5.44 -6.90
N THR A 10 21.88 4.27 -7.00
CA THR A 10 21.94 3.33 -5.88
C THR A 10 23.03 3.79 -4.91
N LEU A 11 22.67 4.61 -3.93
CA LEU A 11 23.55 5.00 -2.83
C LEU A 11 23.41 4.00 -1.67
N SER A 12 24.29 3.01 -1.62
CA SER A 12 24.40 2.09 -0.47
C SER A 12 25.35 2.67 0.57
N ASN A 13 24.83 3.48 1.49
CA ASN A 13 25.57 4.00 2.64
C ASN A 13 25.00 3.44 3.95
N GLY A 14 25.57 2.34 4.46
CA GLY A 14 25.25 1.76 5.79
C GLY A 14 24.19 0.65 5.77
N PRO A 15 23.94 -0.04 6.91
CA PRO A 15 22.94 -1.11 6.97
C PRO A 15 21.60 -0.55 6.46
N GLY A 16 21.07 -1.16 5.40
CA GLY A 16 19.93 -0.62 4.66
C GLY A 16 18.69 -0.37 5.53
N PRO A 17 17.74 0.45 5.06
CA PRO A 17 16.58 0.84 5.84
C PRO A 17 15.79 -0.38 6.35
N THR A 18 15.41 -0.35 7.63
CA THR A 18 14.72 -1.46 8.30
C THR A 18 13.29 -1.62 7.78
N THR A 19 12.94 -2.83 7.34
CA THR A 19 11.55 -3.19 7.01
C THR A 19 10.67 -3.24 8.27
N LYS A 20 9.51 -2.60 8.21
CA LYS A 20 8.49 -2.58 9.28
C LYS A 20 7.22 -3.28 8.80
N THR A 21 6.41 -3.76 9.75
CA THR A 21 5.06 -4.29 9.47
C THR A 21 4.00 -3.43 10.14
N LYS A 22 2.98 -3.00 9.39
CA LYS A 22 1.77 -2.36 9.92
C LYS A 22 0.58 -3.30 9.67
N ARG A 23 -0.26 -3.51 10.68
CA ARG A 23 -1.57 -4.15 10.49
C ARG A 23 -2.59 -3.10 10.11
N LEU A 24 -3.28 -3.29 8.98
CA LEU A 24 -4.47 -2.54 8.63
C LEU A 24 -5.70 -3.33 9.04
N ARG A 25 -6.66 -2.63 9.65
CA ARG A 25 -7.96 -3.18 10.01
C ARG A 25 -9.05 -2.22 9.56
N PHE A 26 -10.03 -2.72 8.82
CA PHE A 26 -11.21 -1.97 8.40
C PHE A 26 -12.34 -2.92 8.00
N GLU A 27 -13.56 -2.46 8.15
CA GLU A 27 -14.77 -3.15 7.71
C GLU A 27 -15.12 -2.71 6.29
N LEU A 28 -15.54 -3.66 5.46
CA LEU A 28 -16.08 -3.38 4.14
C LEU A 28 -17.54 -2.93 4.23
N PRO A 29 -17.98 -1.98 3.40
CA PRO A 29 -19.41 -1.68 3.26
C PRO A 29 -20.22 -2.93 2.89
N ASP A 30 -21.52 -2.91 3.16
CA ASP A 30 -22.48 -4.00 2.93
C ASP A 30 -23.49 -3.71 1.79
N ASP A 31 -23.24 -2.65 1.02
CA ASP A 31 -24.09 -2.13 -0.07
C ASP A 31 -24.01 -2.92 -1.39
N GLN A 32 -23.16 -3.94 -1.46
CA GLN A 32 -23.04 -4.85 -2.59
C GLN A 32 -22.63 -6.26 -2.12
N GLN A 33 -22.42 -7.22 -3.02
CA GLN A 33 -22.10 -8.60 -2.61
C GLN A 33 -20.62 -8.84 -2.33
N TYR A 34 -19.74 -8.24 -3.14
CA TYR A 34 -18.30 -8.47 -3.09
C TYR A 34 -17.53 -7.20 -3.40
N TYR A 35 -16.38 -7.03 -2.75
CA TYR A 35 -15.41 -6.00 -3.05
C TYR A 35 -14.10 -6.63 -3.48
N ASN A 36 -13.52 -6.17 -4.59
CA ASN A 36 -12.10 -6.34 -4.83
C ASN A 36 -11.35 -5.29 -4.00
N VAL A 37 -10.57 -5.77 -3.03
CA VAL A 37 -9.77 -4.94 -2.13
C VAL A 37 -8.36 -4.90 -2.65
N VAL A 38 -7.90 -3.71 -3.04
CA VAL A 38 -6.52 -3.47 -3.48
C VAL A 38 -5.82 -2.55 -2.50
N ILE A 39 -4.63 -2.94 -2.04
CA ILE A 39 -3.80 -2.12 -1.17
C ILE A 39 -2.48 -1.83 -1.87
N THR A 40 -2.23 -0.55 -2.11
CA THR A 40 -0.98 -0.04 -2.69
C THR A 40 -0.17 0.64 -1.61
N VAL A 41 1.09 0.24 -1.45
CA VAL A 41 2.05 0.88 -0.55
C VAL A 41 2.97 1.76 -1.38
N LYS A 42 3.11 3.01 -0.95
CA LYS A 42 4.14 3.95 -1.41
C LYS A 42 5.04 4.26 -0.22
N ASP A 43 6.26 3.75 -0.24
CA ASP A 43 7.24 3.95 0.81
C ASP A 43 8.53 4.57 0.28
N ALA A 44 9.56 4.68 1.12
CA ALA A 44 10.83 5.31 0.75
C ALA A 44 11.58 4.58 -0.39
N GLN A 45 11.22 3.32 -0.66
CA GLN A 45 11.87 2.51 -1.67
C GLN A 45 11.11 2.56 -2.99
N ASN A 46 9.79 2.32 -2.96
CA ASN A 46 8.98 2.26 -4.17
C ASN A 46 7.47 2.34 -3.89
N GLU A 47 6.70 2.38 -4.98
CA GLU A 47 5.26 2.12 -4.99
C GLU A 47 4.99 0.69 -5.48
N ARG A 48 4.10 -0.06 -4.82
CA ARG A 48 3.73 -1.43 -5.19
C ARG A 48 2.36 -1.84 -4.65
N VAL A 49 1.64 -2.66 -5.40
CA VAL A 49 0.44 -3.37 -4.91
C VAL A 49 0.91 -4.50 -3.99
N VAL A 50 0.46 -4.50 -2.74
CA VAL A 50 0.81 -5.49 -1.72
C VAL A 50 -0.36 -6.40 -1.35
N TYR A 51 -1.57 -6.06 -1.79
CA TYR A 51 -2.78 -6.84 -1.57
C TYR A 51 -3.74 -6.62 -2.73
N ASN A 52 -4.32 -7.71 -3.25
CA ASN A 52 -5.37 -7.67 -4.27
C ASN A 52 -6.20 -8.95 -4.14
N VAL A 53 -7.28 -8.88 -3.37
CA VAL A 53 -8.12 -10.05 -3.04
C VAL A 53 -9.59 -9.66 -3.08
N MET A 54 -10.44 -10.58 -3.52
CA MET A 54 -11.89 -10.42 -3.48
C MET A 54 -12.44 -10.86 -2.11
N HIS A 55 -13.24 -10.02 -1.49
CA HIS A 55 -13.89 -10.27 -0.20
C HIS A 55 -15.40 -10.13 -0.29
N ARG A 56 -16.11 -10.77 0.63
CA ARG A 56 -17.54 -10.51 0.80
C ARG A 56 -17.71 -9.13 1.40
N ALA A 57 -18.77 -8.44 0.98
CA ALA A 57 -19.18 -7.21 1.63
C ALA A 57 -19.52 -7.45 3.12
N GLY A 58 -19.33 -6.43 3.96
CA GLY A 58 -19.48 -6.53 5.42
C GLY A 58 -18.36 -7.31 6.14
N GLU A 59 -17.34 -7.81 5.44
CA GLU A 59 -16.21 -8.52 6.05
C GLU A 59 -15.23 -7.55 6.76
N GLU A 60 -14.71 -7.95 7.94
CA GLU A 60 -13.58 -7.26 8.57
C GLU A 60 -12.27 -7.71 7.92
N ILE A 61 -11.60 -6.77 7.24
CA ILE A 61 -10.27 -7.00 6.67
C ILE A 61 -9.22 -6.76 7.74
N ASN A 62 -8.30 -7.70 7.89
CA ASN A 62 -7.15 -7.60 8.79
C ASN A 62 -5.89 -8.14 8.11
N VAL A 63 -5.03 -7.23 7.65
CA VAL A 63 -3.87 -7.57 6.81
C VAL A 63 -2.60 -6.92 7.33
N GLY A 64 -1.50 -7.69 7.37
CA GLY A 64 -0.17 -7.19 7.65
C GLY A 64 0.51 -6.74 6.37
N ILE A 65 0.96 -5.48 6.33
CA ILE A 65 1.67 -4.91 5.18
C ILE A 65 3.08 -4.47 5.57
N ASN A 66 4.03 -4.79 4.70
CA ASN A 66 5.44 -4.48 4.90
C ASN A 66 5.82 -3.19 4.15
N TYR A 67 6.61 -2.34 4.79
CA TYR A 67 7.09 -1.08 4.23
C TYR A 67 8.49 -0.74 4.74
N THR A 68 9.19 0.07 3.96
CA THR A 68 10.56 0.51 4.22
C THR A 68 10.59 2.00 4.54
N GLY A 69 11.14 2.39 5.70
CA GLY A 69 11.19 3.79 6.10
C GLY A 69 9.83 4.34 6.54
N THR A 70 9.36 5.39 5.86
CA THR A 70 8.02 5.99 6.03
C THR A 70 7.26 5.92 4.72
N GLY A 71 5.93 6.04 4.78
CA GLY A 71 5.10 5.98 3.57
C GLY A 71 3.61 6.04 3.84
N THR A 72 2.85 5.58 2.84
CA THR A 72 1.40 5.49 2.88
C THR A 72 0.91 4.16 2.30
N ALA A 73 -0.16 3.62 2.87
CA ALA A 73 -0.92 2.53 2.27
C ALA A 73 -2.30 3.05 1.85
N GLN A 74 -2.61 2.97 0.55
CA GLN A 74 -3.88 3.35 -0.02
C GLN A 74 -4.72 2.10 -0.31
N VAL A 75 -5.94 2.09 0.21
CA VAL A 75 -6.95 1.06 -0.03
C VAL A 75 -7.89 1.55 -1.13
N GLN A 76 -8.12 0.68 -2.11
CA GLN A 76 -9.13 0.84 -3.15
C GLN A 76 -10.14 -0.29 -3.07
N LEU A 77 -11.39 0.04 -3.33
CA LEU A 77 -12.53 -0.88 -3.36
C LEU A 77 -13.09 -0.85 -4.79
N ASN A 78 -12.99 -1.96 -5.51
CA ASN A 78 -13.38 -2.05 -6.92
C ASN A 78 -12.72 -0.98 -7.82
N GLY A 79 -11.47 -0.61 -7.52
CA GLY A 79 -10.73 0.43 -8.23
C GLY A 79 -10.95 1.85 -7.71
N GLU A 80 -11.94 2.08 -6.83
CA GLU A 80 -12.23 3.40 -6.27
C GLU A 80 -11.45 3.62 -4.96
N PRO A 81 -10.78 4.78 -4.76
CA PRO A 81 -10.11 5.11 -3.51
C PRO A 81 -11.07 5.09 -2.32
N SER A 82 -10.71 4.39 -1.24
CA SER A 82 -11.55 4.24 -0.04
C SER A 82 -10.91 4.79 1.22
N LYS A 83 -9.67 4.40 1.52
CA LYS A 83 -8.95 4.80 2.74
C LYS A 83 -7.46 4.97 2.48
N THR A 84 -6.81 5.83 3.26
CA THR A 84 -5.35 6.00 3.25
C THR A 84 -4.83 5.92 4.67
N TYR A 85 -3.75 5.17 4.87
CA TYR A 85 -3.09 4.98 6.15
C TYR A 85 -1.65 5.47 6.10
N SER A 86 -1.23 6.23 7.11
CA SER A 86 0.17 6.62 7.29
C SER A 86 1.00 5.45 7.82
N LEU A 87 2.21 5.31 7.29
CA LEU A 87 3.20 4.31 7.69
C LEU A 87 4.41 5.05 8.32
N PRO A 88 4.51 5.13 9.66
CA PRO A 88 5.54 5.89 10.37
C PRO A 88 6.86 5.13 10.59
#